data_AF-A0A1W1DCW6-F1
#
_entry.id   AF-A0A1W1DCW6-F1
#
_cell.length_a   1.000
_cell.length_b   1.000
_cell.length_c   1.000
_cell.angle_alpha   90.00
_cell.angle_beta   90.00
_cell.angle_gamma   90.00
#
_symmetry.space_group_name_H-M   'P 1'
#
loop_
_entity.id
_entity.type
_entity.pdbx_description
1 polymer ?
#
loop_
_entity_poly.entity_id
_entity_poly.type
_entity_poly.pdbx_seq_one_letter_code
_entity_poly.pdbx_strand_id
1 'polypeptide(L)' 'MDEWARHSNLSLKGMIGMTYNPFTKVYKLEDDVSVNYLCHYSN' A
#
# COMPACT_ATOMS: atom_id res chain seq x y z
N MET A 1 -0.80 -2.94 13.94
CA MET A 1 -0.30 -1.91 13.01
C MET A 1 -0.59 -0.51 13.51
N ASP A 2 -1.74 -0.29 14.16
CA ASP A 2 -2.11 0.97 14.82
C ASP A 2 -1.10 1.49 15.86
N GLU A 3 -0.31 0.60 16.47
CA GLU A 3 0.61 0.96 17.56
C GLU A 3 1.88 1.70 17.10
N TRP A 4 2.41 1.40 15.90
CA TRP A 4 3.60 2.08 15.35
C TRP A 4 3.26 3.41 14.69
N ALA A 5 2.08 3.52 14.08
CA ALA A 5 1.64 4.74 13.41
C ALA A 5 1.26 5.86 14.39
N ARG A 6 0.84 5.56 15.63
CA ARG A 6 0.41 6.58 16.60
C ARG A 6 1.53 7.44 17.21
N HIS A 7 2.78 6.96 17.19
CA HIS A 7 3.92 7.69 17.77
C HIS A 7 4.61 8.63 16.79
N SER A 8 4.36 8.45 15.51
CA SER A 8 4.81 9.34 14.44
C SER A 8 3.58 10.12 14.05
N ASN A 9 3.61 11.44 13.91
CA ASN A 9 2.43 12.27 13.58
C ASN A 9 1.95 12.06 12.11
N LEU A 10 1.99 10.83 11.63
CA LEU A 10 1.86 10.39 10.25
C LEU A 10 0.43 9.91 10.01
N SER A 11 -0.30 10.63 9.17
CA SER A 11 -1.66 10.26 8.78
C SER A 11 -1.62 9.31 7.57
N LEU A 12 -2.38 8.22 7.62
CA LEU A 12 -2.57 7.34 6.45
C LEU A 12 -3.34 8.10 5.37
N LYS A 13 -2.70 8.37 4.24
CA LYS A 13 -3.31 9.14 3.12
C LYS A 13 -3.90 8.27 2.03
N GLY A 14 -3.41 7.04 1.89
CA GLY A 14 -3.91 6.14 0.86
C GLY A 14 -3.26 4.77 0.96
N MET A 15 -3.98 3.78 0.45
CA MET A 15 -3.52 2.42 0.29
C MET A 15 -3.78 2.00 -1.16
N ILE A 16 -2.80 1.35 -1.77
CA ILE A 16 -2.91 0.80 -3.12
C ILE A 16 -2.27 -0.59 -3.15
N GLY A 17 -2.90 -1.53 -3.83
CA GLY A 17 -2.33 -2.85 -4.05
C GLY A 17 -1.43 -2.89 -5.28
N MET A 18 -0.84 -4.05 -5.51
CA MET A 18 -0.11 -4.35 -6.72
C MET A 18 -0.40 -5.76 -7.22
N THR A 19 -0.39 -5.91 -8.54
CA THR A 19 -0.56 -7.19 -9.21
C THR A 19 0.67 -7.48 -10.06
N TYR A 20 1.08 -8.75 -10.07
CA TYR A 20 2.15 -9.24 -10.96
C TYR A 20 1.55 -9.96 -12.15
N ASN A 21 1.92 -9.53 -13.36
CA ASN A 21 1.56 -10.26 -14.58
C ASN A 21 2.69 -11.23 -14.95
N PRO A 22 2.49 -12.55 -14.86
CA PRO A 22 3.54 -13.54 -15.14
C PRO A 22 3.92 -13.62 -16.62
N PHE A 23 3.04 -13.20 -17.53
CA PHE A 23 3.29 -13.27 -18.98
C PHE A 23 4.17 -12.12 -19.45
N THR A 24 3.88 -10.90 -19.00
CA THR A 24 4.69 -9.71 -19.33
C THR A 24 5.83 -9.48 -18.35
N LYS A 25 5.81 -10.17 -17.19
CA LYS A 25 6.72 -9.97 -16.05
C LYS A 25 6.71 -8.53 -15.53
N VAL A 26 5.57 -7.86 -15.65
CA VAL A 26 5.39 -6.46 -15.24
C VAL A 26 4.56 -6.42 -13.96
N TYR A 27 4.97 -5.54 -13.05
CA TYR A 27 4.19 -5.15 -11.89
C TYR A 27 3.34 -3.93 -12.20
N LYS A 28 2.11 -3.90 -11.70
CA LYS A 28 1.18 -2.80 -11.87
C LYS A 28 0.52 -2.47 -10.53
N LEU A 29 0.30 -1.18 -10.27
CA LEU A 29 -0.48 -0.71 -9.12
C LEU A 29 -1.97 -0.79 -9.42
N GLU A 30 -2.75 -1.25 -8.45
CA GLU A 30 -4.21 -1.40 -8.56
C GLU A 30 -4.89 -1.05 -7.24
N ASP A 31 -6.14 -0.60 -7.29
CA ASP A 31 -6.89 -0.16 -6.10
C ASP A 31 -7.32 -1.34 -5.19
N ASP A 32 -7.20 -2.58 -5.65
CA ASP A 32 -7.51 -3.77 -4.85
C ASP A 32 -6.40 -4.08 -3.85
N VAL A 33 -6.72 -3.96 -2.56
CA VAL A 33 -5.83 -4.18 -1.42
C VAL A 33 -6.07 -5.50 -0.69
N SER A 34 -6.90 -6.40 -1.24
CA SER A 34 -7.35 -7.63 -0.57
C SER A 34 -6.23 -8.62 -0.26
N VAL A 35 -5.16 -8.64 -1.08
CA VAL A 35 -4.04 -9.59 -0.94
C VAL A 35 -2.75 -8.90 -0.49
N ASN A 36 -2.49 -7.70 -0.99
CA ASN A 36 -1.30 -6.91 -0.64
C ASN A 36 -1.63 -5.42 -0.68
N TYR A 37 -0.88 -4.62 0.07
CA TYR A 37 -1.09 -3.19 0.15
C TYR A 37 0.22 -2.43 0.39
N LEU A 38 0.35 -1.30 -0.28
CA LEU A 38 1.32 -0.25 -0.02
C LEU A 38 0.60 0.91 0.65
N CYS A 39 1.10 1.33 1.81
CA CYS A 39 0.54 2.45 2.56
C CYS A 39 1.39 3.71 2.36
N HIS A 40 0.75 4.81 1.99
CA HIS A 40 1.38 6.14 1.99
C HIS A 40 0.97 6.91 3.23
N TYR A 41 1.97 7.30 4.02
CA TYR A 41 1.81 8.12 5.20
C TYR A 41 2.47 9.49 4.98
N SER A 42 1.78 10.58 5.32
CA SER A 42 2.32 11.94 5.25
C SER A 42 2.00 12.72 6.53
N ASN A 43 2.83 13.71 6.86
CA ASN A 43 2.60 14.71 7.91
C ASN A 43 2.04 16.00 7.30
#